data_AF-A0A8W8MZY6-F1
#
_entry.id   AF-A0A8W8MZY6-F1
#
_cell.length_a   1.000
_cell.length_b   1.000
_cell.length_c   1.000
_cell.angle_alpha   90.00
_cell.angle_beta   90.00
_cell.angle_gamma   90.00
#
_symmetry.space_group_name_H-M   'P 1'
#
loop_
_entity.id
_entity.type
_entity.pdbx_description
1 polymer ?
#
loop_
_entity_poly.entity_id
_entity_poly.type
_entity_poly.pdbx_seq_one_letter_code
_entity_poly.pdbx_strand_id
1 'polypeptide(L)'
;KYLFQAYDICINLGGIANIGINGKKGYDISPCNYVMNKLAALFDSSLTFDTDGRIAGQGQVLYNVLEKLDSLPYYYTSPPKSLGAEWIEENIFPILDTTSYKITDLMRTFVEHVACKLADACASAQAPPDDQKSSRMMSILVTGGGAFNVTLVEAFRNKIDKLGMHLESPDKYTINFKEALVFAFLGLKCIFGECNIFRDVTGSESDSVSGSIHLPVSTTSDYCISYFQKKKSSG
;
A
#
# COMPACT_ATOMS: atom_id res chain seq x y z
N LYS A 1 11.56 1.03 8.48
CA LYS A 1 12.85 1.13 9.21
C LYS A 1 12.87 0.35 10.51
N TYR A 2 11.83 0.41 11.36
CA TYR A 2 11.87 -0.18 12.73
C TYR A 2 11.07 -1.47 12.88
N LEU A 3 9.97 -1.59 12.16
CA LEU A 3 9.09 -2.76 12.17
C LEU A 3 9.30 -3.57 10.89
N PHE A 4 9.07 -4.88 10.97
CA PHE A 4 9.06 -5.80 9.82
C PHE A 4 10.39 -5.87 9.03
N GLN A 5 11.54 -5.62 9.68
CA GLN A 5 12.88 -5.68 9.06
C GLN A 5 13.27 -7.07 8.51
N ALA A 6 12.54 -8.12 8.90
CA ALA A 6 12.74 -9.46 8.37
C ALA A 6 12.44 -9.56 6.86
N TYR A 7 11.63 -8.64 6.34
CA TYR A 7 11.17 -8.63 4.95
C TYR A 7 11.88 -7.54 4.14
N ASP A 8 12.27 -7.87 2.91
CA ASP A 8 12.93 -6.93 2.00
C ASP A 8 11.92 -5.93 1.42
N ILE A 9 10.71 -6.42 1.13
CA ILE A 9 9.60 -5.66 0.58
C ILE A 9 8.36 -5.82 1.45
N CYS A 10 7.70 -4.71 1.74
CA CYS A 10 6.41 -4.66 2.40
C CYS A 10 5.40 -4.01 1.44
N ILE A 11 4.33 -4.70 1.11
CA ILE A 11 3.23 -4.14 0.31
C ILE A 11 1.99 -4.04 1.18
N ASN A 12 1.31 -2.90 1.12
CA ASN A 12 0.00 -2.74 1.73
C ASN A 12 -1.06 -2.59 0.65
N LEU A 13 -2.08 -3.45 0.67
CA LEU A 13 -3.20 -3.49 -0.26
C LEU A 13 -4.43 -2.82 0.38
N GLY A 14 -4.40 -1.49 0.45
CA GLY A 14 -5.51 -0.67 0.92
C GLY A 14 -6.43 -0.22 -0.22
N GLY A 15 -7.08 0.94 -0.06
CA GLY A 15 -7.76 1.61 -1.17
C GLY A 15 -6.80 1.86 -2.35
N ILE A 16 -5.57 2.24 -2.01
CA ILE A 16 -4.40 2.33 -2.89
C ILE A 16 -3.38 1.29 -2.39
N ALA A 17 -2.72 0.60 -3.32
CA ALA A 17 -1.61 -0.28 -3.01
C ALA A 17 -0.32 0.53 -2.91
N ASN A 18 0.47 0.34 -1.85
CA ASN A 18 1.77 0.99 -1.68
C ASN A 18 2.85 0.00 -1.29
N ILE A 19 4.09 0.35 -1.65
CA ILE A 19 5.29 -0.47 -1.37
C ILE A 19 6.18 0.26 -0.38
N GLY A 20 6.83 -0.51 0.49
CA GLY A 20 7.95 -0.09 1.32
C GLY A 20 9.14 -1.02 1.10
N ILE A 21 10.28 -0.48 0.69
CA ILE A 21 11.50 -1.24 0.36
C ILE A 21 12.55 -1.00 1.43
N ASN A 22 13.03 -2.09 2.05
CA ASN A 22 14.04 -2.09 3.13
C ASN A 22 13.76 -1.04 4.22
N GLY A 23 12.48 -0.73 4.43
CA GLY A 23 12.03 0.25 5.39
C GLY A 23 12.51 1.69 5.17
N LYS A 24 12.95 2.07 3.95
CA LYS A 24 13.51 3.40 3.63
C LYS A 24 12.81 4.14 2.50
N LYS A 25 12.32 3.44 1.47
CA LYS A 25 11.64 4.05 0.32
C LYS A 25 10.22 3.55 0.28
N GLY A 26 9.25 4.44 0.10
CA GLY A 26 7.86 4.05 -0.11
C GLY A 26 7.14 4.99 -1.07
N TYR A 27 6.22 4.42 -1.84
CA TYR A 27 5.43 5.14 -2.83
C TYR A 27 4.16 4.35 -3.15
N ASP A 28 3.19 5.04 -3.74
CA ASP A 28 1.97 4.41 -4.22
C ASP A 28 2.25 3.67 -5.54
N ILE A 29 1.74 2.45 -5.66
CA ILE A 29 1.99 1.56 -6.81
C ILE A 29 0.84 1.68 -7.81
N SER A 30 -0.38 1.51 -7.32
CA SER A 30 -1.59 1.50 -8.12
C SER A 30 -2.82 1.71 -7.22
N PRO A 31 -3.95 2.17 -7.78
CA PRO A 31 -5.24 2.00 -7.11
C PRO A 31 -5.50 0.51 -6.85
N CYS A 32 -6.24 0.18 -5.79
CA CYS A 32 -6.50 -1.20 -5.38
C CYS A 32 -7.95 -1.36 -4.91
N ASN A 33 -8.20 -1.52 -3.60
CA ASN A 33 -9.54 -1.82 -3.10
C ASN A 33 -10.53 -0.69 -3.36
N TYR A 34 -10.10 0.56 -3.54
CA TYR A 34 -11.03 1.65 -3.84
C TYR A 34 -11.81 1.37 -5.13
N VAL A 35 -11.12 0.95 -6.18
CA VAL A 35 -11.72 0.62 -7.48
C VAL A 35 -12.51 -0.69 -7.38
N MET A 36 -11.92 -1.73 -6.78
CA MET A 36 -12.60 -3.03 -6.64
C MET A 36 -13.87 -2.92 -5.79
N ASN A 37 -13.89 -2.10 -4.74
CA ASN A 37 -15.08 -1.89 -3.92
C ASN A 37 -16.19 -1.19 -4.70
N LYS A 38 -15.86 -0.20 -5.54
CA LYS A 38 -16.85 0.42 -6.43
C LYS A 38 -17.41 -0.59 -7.45
N LEU A 39 -16.55 -1.41 -8.05
CA LEU A 39 -17.01 -2.47 -8.96
C LEU A 39 -17.89 -3.50 -8.23
N ALA A 40 -17.57 -3.86 -6.99
CA ALA A 40 -18.40 -4.76 -6.19
C ALA A 40 -19.78 -4.17 -5.90
N ALA A 41 -19.85 -2.89 -5.53
CA ALA A 41 -21.12 -2.18 -5.31
C ALA A 41 -21.96 -2.03 -6.60
N LEU A 42 -21.32 -1.94 -7.76
CA LEU A 42 -22.02 -1.94 -9.06
C LEU A 42 -22.52 -3.35 -9.43
N PHE A 43 -21.83 -4.40 -9.00
CA PHE A 43 -22.25 -5.79 -9.20
C PHE A 43 -23.49 -6.11 -8.35
N ASP A 44 -23.46 -5.71 -7.08
CA ASP A 44 -24.56 -5.83 -6.13
C ASP A 44 -24.43 -4.70 -5.10
N SER A 45 -25.47 -3.86 -4.99
CA SER A 45 -25.45 -2.66 -4.14
C SER A 45 -25.37 -2.94 -2.64
N SER A 46 -25.59 -4.19 -2.22
CA SER A 46 -25.37 -4.62 -0.84
C SER A 46 -23.91 -4.95 -0.52
N LEU A 47 -23.07 -5.14 -1.55
CA LEU A 47 -21.67 -5.47 -1.39
C LEU A 47 -20.82 -4.20 -1.24
N THR A 48 -19.92 -4.23 -0.26
CA THR A 48 -18.96 -3.15 -0.02
C THR A 48 -17.55 -3.49 -0.52
N PHE A 49 -17.28 -4.76 -0.82
CA PHE A 49 -16.03 -5.29 -1.36
C PHE A 49 -16.24 -6.68 -1.98
N ASP A 50 -15.29 -7.12 -2.82
CA ASP A 50 -15.28 -8.47 -3.37
C ASP A 50 -14.71 -9.48 -2.37
N THR A 51 -15.60 -10.19 -1.66
CA THR A 51 -15.22 -11.16 -0.62
C THR A 51 -14.43 -12.31 -1.23
N ASP A 52 -13.22 -12.55 -0.71
CA ASP A 52 -12.23 -13.54 -1.19
C ASP A 52 -11.86 -13.39 -2.68
N GLY A 53 -12.24 -12.29 -3.35
CA GLY A 53 -12.05 -12.15 -4.79
C GLY A 53 -12.99 -13.00 -5.65
N ARG A 54 -14.18 -13.37 -5.14
CA ARG A 54 -15.13 -14.27 -5.83
C ARG A 54 -15.71 -13.67 -7.11
N ILE A 55 -16.00 -12.37 -7.14
CA ILE A 55 -16.50 -11.68 -8.34
C ILE A 55 -15.39 -11.68 -9.40
N ALA A 56 -14.17 -11.32 -9.01
CA ALA A 56 -13.00 -11.37 -9.90
C ALA A 56 -12.73 -12.79 -10.41
N GLY A 57 -12.87 -13.80 -9.54
CA GLY A 57 -12.61 -15.21 -9.87
C GLY A 57 -13.54 -15.77 -10.96
N GLN A 58 -14.70 -15.16 -11.18
CA GLN A 58 -15.68 -15.57 -12.21
C GLN A 58 -15.41 -14.94 -13.58
N GLY A 59 -14.62 -13.86 -13.62
CA GLY A 59 -14.38 -13.10 -14.84
C GLY A 59 -13.25 -13.63 -15.71
N GLN A 60 -13.15 -13.07 -16.92
CA GLN A 60 -12.02 -13.23 -17.83
C GLN A 60 -11.28 -11.89 -17.99
N VAL A 61 -9.97 -11.96 -18.23
CA VAL A 61 -9.16 -10.76 -18.49
C VAL A 61 -9.49 -10.19 -19.86
N LEU A 62 -9.87 -8.91 -19.89
CA LEU A 62 -10.10 -8.13 -21.10
C LEU A 62 -8.80 -7.43 -21.48
N TYR A 63 -8.01 -8.05 -22.36
CA TYR A 63 -6.67 -7.54 -22.70
C TYR A 63 -6.68 -6.11 -23.28
N ASN A 64 -7.72 -5.73 -24.01
CA ASN A 64 -7.88 -4.38 -24.55
C ASN A 64 -8.14 -3.32 -23.45
N VAL A 65 -8.79 -3.71 -22.34
CA VAL A 65 -8.99 -2.84 -21.17
C VAL A 65 -7.72 -2.82 -20.34
N LEU A 66 -7.07 -3.98 -20.15
CA LEU A 66 -5.81 -4.10 -19.43
C LEU A 66 -4.72 -3.21 -20.05
N GLU A 67 -4.56 -3.23 -21.37
CA GLU A 67 -3.59 -2.41 -22.09
C GLU A 67 -3.83 -0.91 -21.88
N LYS A 68 -5.10 -0.47 -21.85
CA LYS A 68 -5.44 0.93 -21.55
C LYS A 68 -5.08 1.32 -20.12
N LEU A 69 -5.32 0.43 -19.15
CA LEU A 69 -4.94 0.66 -17.76
C LEU A 69 -3.40 0.73 -17.61
N ASP A 70 -2.69 -0.23 -18.21
CA ASP A 70 -1.22 -0.32 -18.14
C ASP A 70 -0.49 0.81 -18.88
N SER A 71 -1.14 1.47 -19.83
CA SER A 71 -0.61 2.61 -20.58
C SER A 71 -0.82 3.97 -19.90
N LEU A 72 -1.46 4.02 -18.72
CA LEU A 72 -1.65 5.27 -18.00
C LEU A 72 -0.30 5.93 -17.63
N PRO A 73 -0.11 7.25 -17.87
CA PRO A 73 1.17 7.95 -17.67
C PRO A 73 1.77 7.80 -16.26
N TYR A 74 0.92 7.67 -15.24
CA TYR A 74 1.35 7.48 -13.86
C TYR A 74 2.34 6.32 -13.67
N TYR A 75 2.17 5.23 -14.42
CA TYR A 75 3.00 4.03 -14.27
C TYR A 75 4.43 4.21 -14.83
N TYR A 76 4.66 5.26 -15.62
CA TYR A 76 5.98 5.59 -16.20
C TYR A 76 6.75 6.65 -15.40
N THR A 77 6.19 7.13 -14.29
CA THR A 77 6.87 8.09 -13.40
C THR A 77 7.71 7.38 -12.34
N SER A 78 8.91 7.92 -12.07
CA SER A 78 9.81 7.43 -11.02
C SER A 78 9.36 7.91 -9.63
N PRO A 79 9.58 7.12 -8.57
CA PRO A 79 9.34 7.56 -7.19
C PRO A 79 10.20 8.78 -6.78
N PRO A 80 9.77 9.59 -5.80
CA PRO A 80 8.55 9.45 -5.00
C PRO A 80 7.28 9.88 -5.77
N LYS A 81 6.19 9.15 -5.58
CA LYS A 81 4.89 9.44 -6.19
C LYS A 81 3.75 8.99 -5.29
N SER A 82 2.63 9.70 -5.39
CA SER A 82 1.40 9.45 -4.63
C SER A 82 0.18 9.43 -5.54
N LEU A 83 -0.88 8.76 -5.10
CA LEU A 83 -2.18 8.71 -5.76
C LEU A 83 -3.26 9.28 -4.85
N GLY A 84 -4.20 9.99 -5.45
CA GLY A 84 -5.42 10.48 -4.81
C GLY A 84 -6.66 9.86 -5.43
N ALA A 85 -7.80 9.97 -4.74
CA ALA A 85 -9.08 9.48 -5.25
C ALA A 85 -9.48 10.21 -6.54
N GLU A 86 -9.18 11.51 -6.62
CA GLU A 86 -9.47 12.38 -7.77
C GLU A 86 -8.83 11.84 -9.05
N TRP A 87 -7.56 11.46 -8.98
CA TRP A 87 -6.86 10.86 -10.12
C TRP A 87 -7.51 9.54 -10.55
N ILE A 88 -7.96 8.72 -9.60
CA ILE A 88 -8.64 7.45 -9.90
C ILE A 88 -9.95 7.71 -10.63
N GLU A 89 -10.75 8.67 -10.17
CA GLU A 89 -12.00 9.06 -10.83
C GLU A 89 -11.78 9.54 -12.26
N GLU A 90 -10.74 10.34 -12.49
CA GLU A 90 -10.45 10.93 -13.79
C GLU A 90 -9.81 9.96 -14.78
N ASN A 91 -9.04 8.97 -14.31
CA ASN A 91 -8.16 8.17 -15.18
C ASN A 91 -8.53 6.68 -15.23
N ILE A 92 -9.08 6.10 -14.16
CA ILE A 92 -9.36 4.66 -14.09
C ILE A 92 -10.79 4.34 -14.47
N PHE A 93 -11.79 4.97 -13.85
CA PHE A 93 -13.19 4.64 -14.10
C PHE A 93 -13.65 4.89 -15.55
N PRO A 94 -13.15 5.89 -16.29
CA PRO A 94 -13.48 6.04 -17.72
C PRO A 94 -13.03 4.85 -18.58
N ILE A 95 -12.03 4.08 -18.14
CA ILE A 95 -11.54 2.89 -18.84
C ILE A 95 -12.38 1.66 -18.49
N LEU A 96 -12.93 1.61 -17.27
CA LEU A 96 -13.75 0.50 -16.75
C LEU A 96 -15.22 0.67 -17.16
N ASP A 97 -15.48 0.63 -18.46
CA ASP A 97 -16.81 0.82 -19.04
C ASP A 97 -17.76 -0.36 -18.74
N THR A 98 -18.63 -0.15 -17.75
CA THR A 98 -19.65 -1.13 -17.31
C THR A 98 -20.83 -1.26 -18.28
N THR A 99 -20.97 -0.38 -19.27
CA THR A 99 -22.01 -0.50 -20.31
C THR A 99 -21.61 -1.47 -21.41
N SER A 100 -20.31 -1.59 -21.66
CA SER A 100 -19.75 -2.46 -22.71
C SER A 100 -19.32 -3.84 -22.19
N TYR A 101 -18.99 -3.96 -20.90
CA TYR A 101 -18.40 -5.18 -20.34
C TYR A 101 -19.08 -5.64 -19.06
N LYS A 102 -19.03 -6.95 -18.81
CA LYS A 102 -19.50 -7.53 -17.55
C LYS A 102 -18.60 -7.06 -16.40
N ILE A 103 -19.22 -6.78 -15.26
CA ILE A 103 -18.50 -6.35 -14.06
C ILE A 103 -17.52 -7.42 -13.57
N THR A 104 -17.83 -8.71 -13.71
CA THR A 104 -16.90 -9.81 -13.39
C THR A 104 -15.62 -9.73 -14.21
N ASP A 105 -15.73 -9.43 -15.50
CA ASP A 105 -14.58 -9.32 -16.42
C ASP A 105 -13.78 -8.05 -16.14
N LEU A 106 -14.45 -6.93 -15.87
CA LEU A 106 -13.79 -5.69 -15.43
C LEU A 106 -13.05 -5.87 -14.10
N MET A 107 -13.67 -6.53 -13.12
CA MET A 107 -13.06 -6.86 -11.84
C MET A 107 -11.84 -7.76 -12.04
N ARG A 108 -11.96 -8.83 -12.84
CA ARG A 108 -10.83 -9.72 -13.14
C ARG A 108 -9.69 -9.00 -13.84
N THR A 109 -10.01 -8.13 -14.79
CA THR A 109 -9.04 -7.33 -15.52
C THR A 109 -8.32 -6.34 -14.60
N PHE A 110 -9.05 -5.70 -13.70
CA PHE A 110 -8.47 -4.78 -12.74
C PHE A 110 -7.58 -5.50 -11.71
N VAL A 111 -7.97 -6.70 -11.26
CA VAL A 111 -7.11 -7.57 -10.43
C VAL A 111 -5.80 -7.91 -11.16
N GLU A 112 -5.88 -8.28 -12.43
CA GLU A 112 -4.69 -8.58 -13.25
C GLU A 112 -3.78 -7.35 -13.39
N HIS A 113 -4.37 -6.17 -13.64
CA HIS A 113 -3.67 -4.89 -13.70
C HIS A 113 -2.91 -4.60 -12.39
N VAL A 114 -3.59 -4.66 -11.25
CA VAL A 114 -2.95 -4.45 -9.93
C VAL A 114 -1.82 -5.45 -9.72
N ALA A 115 -2.05 -6.74 -9.98
CA ALA A 115 -1.02 -7.76 -9.84
C ALA A 115 0.21 -7.49 -10.73
N CYS A 116 0.02 -7.03 -11.97
CA CYS A 116 1.11 -6.59 -12.85
C CYS A 116 1.89 -5.43 -12.22
N LYS A 117 1.20 -4.37 -11.77
CA LYS A 117 1.89 -3.18 -11.22
C LYS A 117 2.63 -3.49 -9.93
N LEU A 118 2.10 -4.36 -9.07
CA LEU A 118 2.79 -4.85 -7.89
C LEU A 118 4.07 -5.60 -8.26
N ALA A 119 4.02 -6.49 -9.26
CA ALA A 119 5.18 -7.26 -9.71
C ALA A 119 6.25 -6.36 -10.35
N ASP A 120 5.86 -5.38 -11.17
CA ASP A 120 6.77 -4.39 -11.76
C ASP A 120 7.48 -3.57 -10.68
N ALA A 121 6.75 -3.16 -9.63
CA ALA A 121 7.31 -2.45 -8.49
C ALA A 121 8.32 -3.31 -7.71
N CYS A 122 8.04 -4.61 -7.54
CA CYS A 122 8.98 -5.54 -6.90
C CYS A 122 10.23 -5.77 -7.75
N ALA A 123 10.08 -5.96 -9.06
CA ALA A 123 11.21 -6.15 -9.98
C ALA A 123 12.14 -4.92 -10.00
N SER A 124 11.56 -3.73 -9.88
CA SER A 124 12.31 -2.46 -9.82
C SER A 124 13.02 -2.24 -8.49
N ALA A 125 12.62 -2.95 -7.43
CA ALA A 125 13.25 -2.91 -6.12
C ALA A 125 14.50 -3.82 -6.12
N GLN A 126 15.58 -3.41 -6.81
CA GLN A 126 16.84 -4.17 -6.77
C GLN A 126 17.46 -4.19 -5.37
N ALA A 127 18.04 -5.34 -5.01
CA ALA A 127 18.81 -5.52 -3.77
C ALA A 127 20.02 -4.57 -3.72
N PRO A 128 20.45 -4.10 -2.53
CA PRO A 128 21.64 -3.27 -2.39
C PRO A 128 22.87 -3.94 -3.03
N PRO A 129 23.74 -3.20 -3.76
CA PRO A 129 24.94 -3.75 -4.39
C PRO A 129 25.98 -4.36 -3.41
N ASP A 130 25.91 -4.02 -2.12
CA ASP A 130 27.03 -4.18 -1.18
C ASP A 130 26.91 -5.30 -0.15
N ASP A 131 25.85 -6.12 -0.14
CA ASP A 131 25.70 -7.17 0.87
C ASP A 131 25.88 -8.58 0.30
N GLN A 132 26.55 -9.43 1.09
CA GLN A 132 26.71 -10.89 0.93
C GLN A 132 25.39 -11.69 0.78
N LYS A 133 24.26 -10.99 0.58
CA LYS A 133 22.90 -11.48 0.33
C LYS A 133 22.56 -11.62 -1.15
N SER A 134 23.49 -11.42 -2.08
CA SER A 134 23.26 -11.56 -3.53
C SER A 134 22.75 -12.95 -3.97
N SER A 135 22.72 -13.93 -3.07
CA SER A 135 22.20 -15.28 -3.32
C SER A 135 20.90 -15.61 -2.58
N ARG A 136 20.33 -14.71 -1.76
CA ARG A 136 19.07 -14.99 -1.04
C ARG A 136 17.87 -14.48 -1.83
N MET A 137 16.84 -15.32 -1.92
CA MET A 137 15.53 -14.95 -2.46
C MET A 137 14.94 -13.77 -1.66
N MET A 138 14.52 -12.70 -2.34
CA MET A 138 13.88 -11.56 -1.68
C MET A 138 12.52 -11.95 -1.12
N SER A 139 12.24 -11.51 0.10
CA SER A 139 11.01 -11.81 0.85
C SER A 139 10.04 -10.63 0.80
N ILE A 140 8.77 -10.92 0.52
CA ILE A 140 7.70 -9.95 0.35
C ILE A 140 6.60 -10.20 1.37
N LEU A 141 6.29 -9.21 2.19
CA LEU A 141 5.14 -9.23 3.10
C LEU A 141 3.98 -8.40 2.52
N VAL A 142 2.83 -9.02 2.29
CA VAL A 142 1.58 -8.34 1.89
C VAL A 142 0.64 -8.18 3.08
N THR A 143 0.09 -6.97 3.25
CA THR A 143 -0.88 -6.63 4.31
C THR A 143 -2.02 -5.77 3.77
N GLY A 144 -2.94 -5.36 4.65
CA GLY A 144 -4.12 -4.55 4.28
C GLY A 144 -5.29 -5.41 3.82
N GLY A 145 -6.46 -4.79 3.64
CA GLY A 145 -7.70 -5.53 3.32
C GLY A 145 -7.61 -6.36 2.05
N GLY A 146 -6.85 -5.90 1.05
CA GLY A 146 -6.67 -6.61 -0.22
C GLY A 146 -5.86 -7.90 -0.08
N ALA A 147 -5.13 -8.09 1.02
CA ALA A 147 -4.45 -9.35 1.32
C ALA A 147 -5.43 -10.52 1.57
N PHE A 148 -6.70 -10.24 1.84
CA PHE A 148 -7.76 -11.25 1.95
C PHE A 148 -8.42 -11.57 0.60
N ASN A 149 -8.15 -10.81 -0.46
CA ASN A 149 -8.65 -11.10 -1.79
C ASN A 149 -7.77 -12.21 -2.40
N VAL A 150 -8.25 -13.46 -2.33
CA VAL A 150 -7.50 -14.65 -2.76
C VAL A 150 -7.13 -14.56 -4.24
N THR A 151 -8.07 -14.14 -5.08
CA THR A 151 -7.84 -13.98 -6.53
C THR A 151 -6.71 -12.97 -6.82
N LEU A 152 -6.66 -11.84 -6.12
CA LEU A 152 -5.59 -10.86 -6.25
C LEU A 152 -4.25 -11.39 -5.77
N VAL A 153 -4.22 -12.01 -4.59
CA VAL A 153 -2.99 -12.56 -4.01
C VAL A 153 -2.42 -13.68 -4.87
N GLU A 154 -3.26 -14.55 -5.44
CA GLU A 154 -2.82 -15.60 -6.36
C GLU A 154 -2.31 -15.03 -7.70
N ALA A 155 -3.02 -14.05 -8.28
CA ALA A 155 -2.56 -13.37 -9.49
C ALA A 155 -1.19 -12.71 -9.28
N PHE A 156 -0.98 -12.09 -8.12
CA PHE A 156 0.30 -11.50 -7.74
C PHE A 156 1.38 -12.56 -7.49
N ARG A 157 1.09 -13.61 -6.72
CA ARG A 157 2.01 -14.72 -6.43
C ARG A 157 2.55 -15.34 -7.71
N ASN A 158 1.69 -15.64 -8.67
CA ASN A 158 2.07 -16.22 -9.97
C ASN A 158 3.07 -15.35 -10.76
N LYS A 159 3.09 -14.04 -10.53
CA LYS A 159 4.05 -13.11 -11.17
C LYS A 159 5.36 -13.03 -10.38
N ILE A 160 5.26 -12.98 -9.06
CA ILE A 160 6.42 -12.95 -8.15
C ILE A 160 7.23 -14.24 -8.21
N ASP A 161 6.59 -15.40 -8.32
CA ASP A 161 7.27 -16.68 -8.46
C ASP A 161 8.14 -16.71 -9.73
N LYS A 162 7.68 -16.08 -10.82
CA LYS A 162 8.45 -15.94 -12.07
C LYS A 162 9.64 -14.99 -11.93
N LEU A 163 9.60 -14.06 -10.98
CA LEU A 163 10.72 -13.19 -10.62
C LEU A 163 11.70 -13.85 -9.64
N GLY A 164 11.43 -15.09 -9.20
CA GLY A 164 12.27 -15.79 -8.23
C GLY A 164 12.26 -15.12 -6.85
N MET A 165 11.13 -14.54 -6.45
CA MET A 165 10.92 -13.88 -5.17
C MET A 165 9.94 -14.68 -4.31
N HIS A 166 9.99 -14.52 -2.98
CA HIS A 166 9.14 -15.22 -2.03
C HIS A 166 8.03 -14.33 -1.51
N LEU A 167 6.78 -14.70 -1.82
CA LEU A 167 5.62 -14.08 -1.20
C LEU A 167 5.27 -14.80 0.11
N GLU A 168 5.46 -14.09 1.22
CA GLU A 168 5.14 -14.60 2.55
C GLU A 168 3.64 -14.77 2.74
N SER A 169 3.27 -15.77 3.53
CA SER A 169 1.89 -16.01 3.93
C SER A 169 1.71 -15.65 5.41
N PRO A 170 1.54 -14.36 5.74
CA PRO A 170 1.36 -13.92 7.12
C PRO A 170 0.04 -14.42 7.71
N ASP A 171 0.02 -14.59 9.02
CA ASP A 171 -1.21 -14.88 9.75
C ASP A 171 -2.19 -13.68 9.73
N LYS A 172 -3.46 -13.93 10.02
CA LYS A 172 -4.51 -12.89 9.99
C LYS A 172 -4.25 -11.73 10.95
N TYR A 173 -3.56 -11.95 12.07
CA TYR A 173 -3.23 -10.87 13.00
C TYR A 173 -2.17 -9.95 12.38
N THR A 174 -1.14 -10.53 11.77
CA THR A 174 -0.11 -9.76 11.04
C THR A 174 -0.72 -8.93 9.91
N ILE A 175 -1.66 -9.50 9.14
CA ILE A 175 -2.35 -8.77 8.05
C ILE A 175 -3.15 -7.57 8.57
N ASN A 176 -3.97 -7.77 9.61
CA ASN A 176 -4.89 -6.76 10.12
C ASN A 176 -4.23 -5.69 10.99
N PHE A 177 -3.28 -6.10 11.85
CA PHE A 177 -2.77 -5.23 12.90
C PHE A 177 -1.46 -4.53 12.54
N LYS A 178 -0.86 -4.80 11.37
CA LYS A 178 0.35 -4.10 10.96
C LYS A 178 0.18 -2.59 10.93
N GLU A 179 -0.89 -2.07 10.33
CA GLU A 179 -1.14 -0.62 10.29
C GLU A 179 -1.40 -0.06 11.69
N ALA A 180 -2.22 -0.75 12.50
CA ALA A 180 -2.49 -0.35 13.87
C ALA A 180 -1.20 -0.28 14.71
N LEU A 181 -0.30 -1.25 14.55
CA LEU A 181 1.02 -1.27 15.21
C LEU A 181 1.92 -0.14 14.71
N VAL A 182 1.91 0.16 13.39
CA VAL A 182 2.64 1.29 12.83
C VAL A 182 2.12 2.60 13.43
N PHE A 183 0.81 2.83 13.48
CA PHE A 183 0.23 4.04 14.07
C PHE A 183 0.50 4.14 15.57
N ALA A 184 0.38 3.05 16.33
CA ALA A 184 0.73 3.02 17.75
C ALA A 184 2.20 3.38 17.97
N PHE A 185 3.10 2.86 17.14
CA PHE A 185 4.53 3.17 17.20
C PHE A 185 4.82 4.63 16.82
N LEU A 186 4.20 5.16 15.76
CA LEU A 186 4.33 6.58 15.39
C LEU A 186 3.85 7.50 16.51
N GLY A 187 2.75 7.14 17.18
CA GLY A 187 2.25 7.84 18.38
C GLY A 187 3.23 7.79 19.54
N LEU A 188 3.83 6.63 19.83
CA LEU A 188 4.86 6.48 20.86
C LEU A 188 6.10 7.36 20.57
N LYS A 189 6.57 7.37 19.31
CA LYS A 189 7.68 8.23 18.89
C LYS A 189 7.34 9.71 19.04
N CYS A 190 6.11 10.10 18.69
CA CYS A 190 5.61 11.47 18.90
C CYS A 190 5.64 11.85 20.39
N ILE A 191 5.16 10.96 21.27
CA ILE A 191 5.17 11.14 22.73
C ILE A 191 6.61 11.32 23.26
N PHE A 192 7.58 10.57 22.73
CA PHE A 192 8.99 10.70 23.11
C PHE A 192 9.76 11.82 22.39
N GLY A 193 9.10 12.59 21.51
CA GLY A 193 9.77 13.64 20.73
C GLY A 193 10.79 13.10 19.72
N GLU A 194 10.66 11.84 19.31
CA GLU A 194 11.56 11.19 18.37
C GLU A 194 11.06 11.29 16.93
N CYS A 195 11.99 11.46 15.98
CA CYS A 195 11.68 11.52 14.55
C CYS A 195 10.88 10.28 14.08
N ASN A 196 9.74 10.54 13.44
CA ASN A 196 8.81 9.52 12.97
C ASN A 196 8.37 9.69 11.50
N ILE A 197 8.70 10.83 10.87
CA ILE A 197 8.57 11.07 9.43
C ILE A 197 9.96 11.36 8.85
N PHE A 198 10.34 10.59 7.83
CA PHE A 198 11.66 10.67 7.21
C PHE A 198 11.56 11.31 5.83
N ARG A 199 12.42 12.28 5.55
CA ARG A 199 12.45 13.00 4.27
C ARG A 199 12.70 12.10 3.07
N ASP A 200 13.47 11.03 3.26
CA ASP A 200 13.82 10.08 2.21
C ASP A 200 12.60 9.24 1.75
N VAL A 201 11.50 9.27 2.52
CA VAL A 201 10.22 8.63 2.19
C VAL A 201 9.25 9.65 1.58
N THR A 202 9.13 10.84 2.18
CA THR A 202 8.08 11.83 1.83
C THR A 202 8.52 12.88 0.83
N GLY A 203 9.83 13.06 0.63
CA GLY A 203 10.38 14.18 -0.15
C GLY A 203 10.38 15.53 0.58
N SER A 204 10.17 15.57 1.91
CA SER A 204 10.24 16.82 2.68
C SER A 204 11.66 17.40 2.77
N GLU A 205 11.81 18.68 3.13
CA GLU A 205 13.14 19.31 3.27
C GLU A 205 13.95 18.72 4.45
N SER A 206 13.26 18.24 5.48
CA SER A 206 13.88 17.69 6.69
C SER A 206 13.03 16.57 7.29
N ASP A 207 13.71 15.74 8.09
CA ASP A 207 13.10 14.78 8.99
C ASP A 207 12.29 15.50 10.08
N SER A 208 11.16 14.92 10.49
CA SER A 208 10.27 15.59 11.45
C SER A 208 9.62 14.65 12.46
N VAL A 209 9.22 15.23 13.58
CA VAL A 209 8.28 14.63 14.54
C VAL A 209 6.89 15.13 14.17
N SER A 210 6.05 14.23 13.67
CA SER A 210 4.67 14.54 13.28
C SER A 210 3.65 13.84 14.18
N GLY A 211 2.45 14.39 14.24
CA GLY A 211 1.35 13.94 15.09
C GLY A 211 0.93 15.00 16.11
N SER A 212 -0.26 14.84 16.67
CA SER A 212 -0.81 15.70 17.71
C SER A 212 -1.24 14.86 18.91
N ILE A 213 -0.84 15.30 20.11
CA ILE A 213 -1.23 14.66 21.37
C ILE A 213 -2.52 15.33 21.86
N HIS A 214 -3.61 14.58 21.83
CA HIS A 214 -4.89 15.02 22.41
C HIS A 214 -5.04 14.35 23.77
N LEU A 215 -4.87 15.13 24.84
CA LEU A 215 -5.07 14.65 26.19
C LEU A 215 -6.57 14.43 26.44
N PRO A 216 -6.95 13.36 27.17
CA PRO A 216 -8.34 13.17 27.56
C PRO A 216 -8.83 14.40 28.34
N VAL A 217 -10.09 14.77 28.14
CA VAL A 217 -10.70 15.83 28.95
C VAL A 217 -10.77 15.31 30.38
N SER A 218 -9.87 15.80 31.23
CA SER A 218 -9.85 15.41 32.64
C SER A 218 -11.10 15.96 33.31
N THR A 219 -11.95 15.12 33.89
CA THR A 219 -12.99 15.55 34.83
C THR A 219 -12.43 15.90 36.22
N THR A 220 -11.11 15.88 36.39
CA THR A 220 -10.44 16.28 37.63
C THR A 220 -9.19 17.10 37.32
N SER A 221 -9.15 18.29 37.92
CA SER A 221 -7.98 19.16 38.07
C SER A 221 -6.75 18.35 38.47
N ASP A 222 -5.60 18.81 38.00
CA ASP A 222 -4.24 18.38 38.37
C ASP A 222 -3.66 17.28 37.49
N TYR A 223 -3.01 17.68 36.39
CA TYR A 223 -1.59 17.39 36.15
C TYR A 223 -1.05 18.39 35.11
N CYS A 224 -0.28 19.36 35.60
CA CYS A 224 0.58 20.20 34.77
C CYS A 224 1.82 19.36 34.41
N ILE A 225 1.87 18.82 33.19
CA ILE A 225 3.09 18.21 32.65
C ILE A 225 3.57 19.12 31.51
N SER A 226 4.57 19.94 31.84
CA SER A 226 5.30 20.79 30.90
C SER A 226 6.26 19.93 30.06
N TYR A 227 6.08 19.88 28.74
CA TYR A 227 7.12 19.40 27.82
C TYR A 227 7.41 20.42 26.70
N PHE A 228 8.68 20.85 26.72
CA PHE A 228 9.52 21.58 25.75
C PHE A 228 9.08 22.91 25.14
N GLN A 229 9.55 23.99 25.78
CA GLN A 229 10.00 25.17 25.05
C GLN A 229 11.23 24.84 24.20
N LYS A 230 11.14 25.19 22.91
CA LYS A 230 12.22 25.22 21.93
C LYS A 230 13.36 26.13 22.45
N LYS A 231 14.52 25.56 22.80
CA LYS A 231 15.74 26.36 22.94
C LYS A 231 16.20 26.74 21.53
N LYS A 232 16.08 28.02 21.17
CA LYS A 232 16.84 28.61 20.06
C LYS A 232 18.32 28.43 20.39
N SER A 233 19.06 27.71 19.55
CA SER A 233 20.52 27.85 19.47
C SER A 233 20.82 28.89 18.40
N SER A 234 21.14 30.10 18.86
CA SER A 234 22.01 31.04 18.15
C SER A 234 23.43 30.48 18.18
N GLY A 235 24.10 30.48 17.02
CA GLY A 235 25.48 30.05 16.81
C GLY A 235 25.71 29.86 15.33
#